data_AF-A0A179UIU6-F1
#
_entry.id   AF-A0A179UIU6-F1
#
_cell.length_a   1.000
_cell.length_b   1.000
_cell.length_c   1.000
_cell.angle_alpha   90.00
_cell.angle_beta   90.00
_cell.angle_gamma   90.00
#
_symmetry.space_group_name_H-M   'P 1'
#
loop_
_entity.id
_entity.type
_entity.pdbx_description
1 polymer ?
#
loop_
_entity_poly.entity_id
_entity_poly.type
_entity_poly.pdbx_seq_one_letter_code
_entity_poly.pdbx_strand_id
1 'polypeptide(L)'
;MKFLSLTLMTLAGLLTSTLALPNPTELGLSARGGPALDCYDHRYKGHKFAANGRYAIREAGKKRDNIKGKNIYEVTKKYCHQNNGHRFTRRSSKKENTYWFQNAWKNFPLPFVPMGIEIINYGKAGRINAKVCTDMMARLISGCIAQKASRLNHFRGGLLSDGSGWTYHIYCDADYCWS
;
A
#
# COMPACT_ATOMS: atom_id res chain seq x y z
N MET A 1 -42.43 20.51 -71.79
CA MET A 1 -41.58 19.86 -72.81
C MET A 1 -40.50 19.06 -72.11
N LYS A 2 -40.22 17.88 -72.67
CA LYS A 2 -39.08 16.97 -72.45
C LYS A 2 -39.12 16.00 -71.25
N PHE A 3 -39.24 14.74 -71.66
CA PHE A 3 -39.07 13.45 -71.02
C PHE A 3 -37.58 13.12 -70.73
N LEU A 4 -37.39 11.95 -70.08
CA LEU A 4 -36.22 11.05 -69.99
C LEU A 4 -35.39 11.21 -68.71
N SER A 5 -34.96 10.16 -68.00
CA SER A 5 -35.12 8.71 -68.15
C SER A 5 -34.57 8.03 -66.88
N LEU A 6 -35.00 6.79 -66.66
CA LEU A 6 -34.46 5.77 -65.74
C LEU A 6 -32.93 5.78 -65.61
N THR A 7 -32.44 5.47 -64.40
CA THR A 7 -31.55 4.31 -64.19
C THR A 7 -31.62 3.80 -62.76
N LEU A 8 -32.02 2.53 -62.64
CA LEU A 8 -31.85 1.66 -61.49
C LEU A 8 -30.36 1.24 -61.44
N MET A 9 -29.70 1.42 -60.30
CA MET A 9 -28.52 0.60 -59.94
C MET A 9 -28.53 0.32 -58.45
N THR A 10 -28.84 -0.93 -58.12
CA THR A 10 -28.45 -1.59 -56.88
C THR A 10 -26.94 -1.72 -56.83
N LEU A 11 -26.30 -1.30 -55.74
CA LEU A 11 -24.98 -1.82 -55.37
C LEU A 11 -24.88 -1.97 -53.85
N ALA A 12 -24.83 -3.23 -53.43
CA ALA A 12 -24.40 -3.62 -52.10
C ALA A 12 -22.92 -3.30 -51.91
N GLY A 13 -22.56 -2.80 -50.74
CA GLY A 13 -21.17 -2.54 -50.36
C GLY A 13 -21.07 -2.30 -48.86
N LEU A 14 -21.02 -3.39 -48.09
CA LEU A 14 -20.53 -3.39 -46.72
C LEU A 14 -19.11 -2.82 -46.69
N LEU A 15 -18.89 -1.78 -45.90
CA LEU A 15 -17.63 -1.59 -45.16
C LEU A 15 -17.97 -0.94 -43.82
N THR A 16 -18.28 -1.79 -42.84
CA THR A 16 -18.17 -1.43 -41.42
C THR A 16 -16.72 -1.13 -41.14
N SER A 17 -16.32 0.14 -41.19
CA SER A 17 -15.07 0.60 -40.61
C SER A 17 -15.23 0.63 -39.09
N THR A 18 -15.28 -0.55 -38.46
CA THR A 18 -14.84 -0.66 -37.08
C THR A 18 -13.36 -0.36 -37.08
N LEU A 19 -13.00 0.89 -36.79
CA LEU A 19 -11.69 1.19 -36.23
C LEU A 19 -11.59 0.38 -34.93
N ALA A 20 -11.10 -0.85 -35.06
CA ALA A 20 -10.66 -1.64 -33.94
C ALA A 20 -9.54 -0.82 -33.30
N LEU A 21 -9.87 -0.12 -32.22
CA LEU A 21 -8.88 0.45 -31.33
C LEU A 21 -7.95 -0.71 -30.96
N PRO A 22 -6.63 -0.62 -31.22
CA PRO A 22 -5.71 -1.68 -30.87
C PRO A 22 -5.84 -1.95 -29.38
N ASN A 23 -6.06 -3.22 -29.03
CA ASN A 23 -6.08 -3.66 -27.64
C ASN A 23 -4.79 -3.19 -26.98
N PRO A 24 -4.83 -2.50 -25.83
CA PRO A 24 -3.62 -2.06 -25.11
C PRO A 24 -2.67 -3.21 -24.76
N THR A 25 -3.18 -4.45 -24.80
CA THR A 25 -2.43 -5.69 -24.57
C THR A 25 -1.40 -5.98 -25.66
N GLU A 26 -1.57 -5.51 -26.90
CA GLU A 26 -0.64 -5.80 -28.01
C GLU A 26 0.57 -4.85 -28.08
N LEU A 27 0.54 -3.73 -27.35
CA LEU A 27 1.62 -2.74 -27.38
C LEU A 27 2.75 -3.00 -26.39
N GLY A 28 2.71 -4.09 -25.61
CA GLY A 28 3.79 -4.44 -24.67
C GLY A 28 4.14 -3.31 -23.69
N LEU A 29 3.25 -2.33 -23.53
CA LEU A 29 3.39 -1.26 -22.56
C LEU A 29 3.05 -1.89 -21.22
N SER A 30 4.08 -2.34 -20.51
CA SER A 30 3.98 -2.70 -19.10
C SER A 30 3.28 -1.55 -18.39
N ALA A 31 2.01 -1.76 -18.03
CA ALA A 31 1.29 -0.84 -17.18
C ALA A 31 2.17 -0.66 -15.96
N ARG A 32 2.68 0.57 -15.73
CA ARG A 32 3.34 0.90 -14.46
C ARG A 32 2.41 0.40 -13.38
N GLY A 33 2.82 -0.65 -12.66
CA GLY A 33 1.91 -1.45 -11.84
C GLY A 33 1.15 -0.51 -10.92
N GLY A 34 -0.18 -0.51 -10.98
CA GLY A 34 -0.98 0.30 -10.07
C GLY A 34 -0.67 -0.05 -8.61
N PRO A 35 -1.18 0.74 -7.64
CA PRO A 35 -0.93 0.46 -6.24
C PRO A 35 -1.31 -0.98 -5.87
N ALA A 36 -0.34 -1.74 -5.36
CA ALA A 36 -0.51 -3.15 -5.03
C ALA A 36 -0.49 -3.31 -3.51
N LEU A 37 -1.62 -3.78 -2.96
CA LEU A 37 -1.80 -4.01 -1.53
C LEU A 37 -1.65 -5.50 -1.24
N ASP A 38 -0.75 -5.83 -0.32
CA ASP A 38 -0.59 -7.18 0.21
C ASP A 38 -0.68 -7.12 1.75
N CYS A 39 -1.61 -7.87 2.32
CA CYS A 39 -1.95 -7.80 3.72
C CYS A 39 -1.58 -9.09 4.43
N TYR A 40 -0.89 -8.95 5.56
CA TYR A 40 -0.54 -10.10 6.37
C TYR A 40 -1.79 -10.68 7.02
N ASP A 41 -2.07 -11.94 6.73
CA ASP A 41 -3.21 -12.69 7.24
C ASP A 41 -2.77 -14.04 7.83
N HIS A 42 -3.74 -14.88 8.18
CA HIS A 42 -3.49 -16.19 8.77
C HIS A 42 -2.89 -17.23 7.79
N ARG A 43 -2.90 -16.95 6.47
CA ARG A 43 -2.35 -17.84 5.45
C ARG A 43 -0.84 -17.71 5.33
N TYR A 44 -0.27 -16.60 5.81
CA TYR A 44 1.16 -16.43 5.96
C TYR A 44 1.66 -17.25 7.16
N LYS A 45 2.05 -18.50 6.89
CA LYS A 45 2.42 -19.52 7.91
C LYS A 45 3.58 -19.12 8.85
N GLY A 46 4.25 -17.99 8.64
CA GLY A 46 5.24 -17.42 9.57
C GLY A 46 4.70 -16.35 10.52
N HIS A 47 3.59 -15.66 10.21
CA HIS A 47 3.17 -14.48 10.98
C HIS A 47 2.34 -14.86 12.22
N LYS A 48 3.01 -15.01 13.36
CA LYS A 48 2.36 -15.34 14.65
C LYS A 48 1.98 -14.14 15.52
N PHE A 49 2.10 -12.93 14.99
CA PHE A 49 1.79 -11.71 15.75
C PHE A 49 0.45 -11.08 15.36
N ALA A 50 -0.07 -10.26 16.26
CA ALA A 50 -1.08 -9.25 15.98
C ALA A 50 -0.96 -8.16 17.05
N ALA A 51 -0.89 -6.90 16.64
CA ALA A 51 -0.87 -5.77 17.56
C ALA A 51 -2.28 -5.27 17.86
N ASN A 52 -2.52 -4.83 19.09
CA ASN A 52 -3.67 -3.97 19.39
C ASN A 52 -3.35 -2.55 18.89
N GLY A 53 -3.59 -2.31 17.60
CA GLY A 53 -3.38 -1.03 16.92
C GLY A 53 -4.27 0.13 17.38
N ARG A 54 -5.11 -0.05 18.41
CA ARG A 54 -5.88 1.06 19.02
C ARG A 54 -5.04 1.94 19.92
N TYR A 55 -4.03 1.38 20.59
CA TYR A 55 -3.29 2.07 21.64
C TYR A 55 -1.80 1.73 21.56
N ALA A 56 -1.03 2.65 21.01
CA ALA A 56 0.41 2.58 21.03
C ALA A 56 0.94 2.86 22.45
N ILE A 57 2.09 2.27 22.77
CA ILE A 57 2.74 2.39 24.08
C ILE A 57 3.81 3.47 24.02
N ARG A 58 4.77 3.32 23.10
CA ARG A 58 5.91 4.22 22.87
C ARG A 58 6.67 3.89 21.59
N GLU A 59 7.43 4.83 21.06
CA GLU A 59 8.44 4.64 20.02
C GLU A 59 9.69 3.99 20.62
N ALA A 60 10.26 3.01 19.92
CA ALA A 60 11.48 2.34 20.36
C ALA A 60 12.67 3.33 20.38
N GLY A 61 13.55 3.18 21.37
CA GLY A 61 14.73 4.04 21.53
C GLY A 61 14.45 5.45 22.08
N LYS A 62 13.19 5.83 22.33
CA LYS A 62 12.85 7.14 22.93
C LYS A 62 12.45 7.01 24.39
N LYS A 63 13.05 7.86 25.24
CA LYS A 63 12.73 7.94 26.68
C LYS A 63 11.41 8.67 26.95
N ARG A 64 11.03 9.63 26.09
CA ARG A 64 9.77 10.37 26.14
C ARG A 64 9.24 10.56 24.72
N ASP A 65 7.95 10.33 24.54
CA ASP A 65 7.22 10.65 23.31
C ASP A 65 5.76 11.02 23.66
N ASN A 66 5.02 11.45 22.64
CA ASN A 66 3.60 11.80 22.74
C ASN A 66 2.69 10.77 22.03
N ILE A 67 3.13 9.50 21.93
CA ILE A 67 2.38 8.48 21.19
C ILE A 67 1.57 7.54 22.08
N LYS A 68 1.76 7.58 23.40
CA LYS A 68 0.99 6.77 24.34
C LYS A 68 -0.51 6.98 24.14
N GLY A 69 -1.25 5.89 23.92
CA GLY A 69 -2.70 5.89 23.71
C GLY A 69 -3.15 6.26 22.28
N LYS A 70 -2.23 6.60 21.38
CA LYS A 70 -2.53 6.91 19.98
C LYS A 70 -2.79 5.65 19.18
N ASN A 71 -3.72 5.71 18.23
CA ASN A 71 -3.98 4.59 17.35
C ASN A 71 -2.95 4.51 16.20
N ILE A 72 -2.94 3.41 15.46
CA ILE A 72 -1.98 3.17 14.39
C ILE A 72 -2.04 4.19 13.23
N TYR A 73 -3.20 4.81 12.96
CA TYR A 73 -3.30 5.91 11.99
C TYR A 73 -2.58 7.17 12.51
N GLU A 74 -2.74 7.49 13.79
CA GLU A 74 -2.05 8.62 14.40
C GLU A 74 -0.53 8.39 14.49
N VAL A 75 -0.11 7.15 14.78
CA VAL A 75 1.31 6.77 14.81
C VAL A 75 1.94 6.87 13.41
N THR A 76 1.30 6.32 12.38
CA THR A 76 1.79 6.42 10.99
C THR A 76 1.82 7.87 10.50
N LYS A 77 0.79 8.68 10.81
CA LYS A 77 0.81 10.12 10.54
C LYS A 77 2.01 10.80 11.17
N LYS A 78 2.27 10.56 12.46
CA LYS A 78 3.45 11.12 13.15
C LYS A 78 4.75 10.68 12.47
N TYR A 79 4.90 9.39 12.16
CA TYR A 79 6.06 8.86 11.42
C TYR A 79 6.28 9.62 10.10
N CYS A 80 5.22 9.82 9.31
CA CYS A 80 5.26 10.53 8.04
C CYS A 80 5.70 11.99 8.19
N HIS A 81 5.19 12.69 9.21
CA HIS A 81 5.59 14.07 9.49
C HIS A 81 7.03 14.18 9.99
N GLN A 82 7.49 13.25 10.83
CA GLN A 82 8.88 13.22 11.32
C GLN A 82 9.90 12.97 10.20
N ASN A 83 9.50 12.21 9.18
CA ASN A 83 10.35 11.86 8.05
C ASN A 83 10.11 12.73 6.80
N ASN A 84 9.31 13.80 6.92
CA ASN A 84 9.04 14.71 5.81
C ASN A 84 10.35 15.31 5.26
N GLY A 85 10.52 15.29 3.94
CA GLY A 85 11.72 15.79 3.27
C GLY A 85 12.92 14.85 3.29
N HIS A 86 12.85 13.70 3.98
CA HIS A 86 13.89 12.68 3.91
C HIS A 86 14.13 12.27 2.45
N ARG A 87 15.41 12.25 2.05
CA ARG A 87 15.84 12.06 0.66
C ARG A 87 16.22 10.61 0.41
N PHE A 88 15.54 10.00 -0.55
CA PHE A 88 15.96 8.74 -1.14
C PHE A 88 16.78 8.98 -2.41
N THR A 89 17.85 8.21 -2.58
CA THR A 89 18.67 8.22 -3.80
C THR A 89 18.17 7.16 -4.77
N ARG A 90 18.84 6.97 -5.91
CA ARG A 90 18.53 5.87 -6.85
C ARG A 90 19.04 4.49 -6.36
N ARG A 91 19.51 4.39 -5.12
CA ARG A 91 19.90 3.12 -4.50
C ARG A 91 18.74 2.58 -3.67
N SER A 92 18.64 1.24 -3.60
CA SER A 92 17.69 0.60 -2.71
C SER A 92 18.01 0.98 -1.27
N SER A 93 17.02 1.48 -0.54
CA SER A 93 17.16 1.83 0.88
C SER A 93 15.80 1.92 1.54
N LYS A 94 15.79 1.98 2.87
CA LYS A 94 14.57 2.13 3.67
C LYS A 94 14.74 3.19 4.74
N LYS A 95 13.63 3.81 5.13
CA LYS A 95 13.56 4.65 6.31
C LYS A 95 12.54 4.08 7.27
N GLU A 96 12.97 3.76 8.49
CA GLU A 96 12.17 3.00 9.44
C GLU A 96 12.17 3.64 10.84
N ASN A 97 11.05 3.50 11.54
CA ASN A 97 10.95 3.65 12.99
C ASN A 97 10.10 2.49 13.57
N THR A 98 10.46 2.02 14.76
CA THR A 98 9.75 0.94 15.45
C THR A 98 8.89 1.48 16.59
N TYR A 99 7.68 0.97 16.76
CA TYR A 99 6.71 1.40 17.77
C TYR A 99 6.13 0.22 18.54
N TRP A 100 6.06 0.31 19.86
CA TRP A 100 5.53 -0.74 20.71
C TRP A 100 4.02 -0.63 20.84
N PHE A 101 3.34 -1.75 20.59
CA PHE A 101 1.91 -1.94 20.85
C PHE A 101 1.69 -3.11 21.79
N GLN A 102 0.55 -3.18 22.46
CA GLN A 102 0.15 -4.40 23.15
C GLN A 102 -0.05 -5.54 22.16
N ASN A 103 0.32 -6.75 22.55
CA ASN A 103 -0.01 -7.94 21.79
C ASN A 103 -1.51 -8.24 21.90
N ALA A 104 -2.15 -8.54 20.78
CA ALA A 104 -3.55 -8.91 20.72
C ALA A 104 -3.79 -10.40 21.05
N TRP A 105 -2.74 -11.22 21.02
CA TRP A 105 -2.78 -12.62 21.42
C TRP A 105 -2.50 -12.77 22.91
N LYS A 106 -3.48 -13.25 23.66
CA LYS A 106 -3.36 -13.46 25.11
C LYS A 106 -2.29 -14.49 25.49
N ASN A 107 -2.08 -15.50 24.64
CA ASN A 107 -1.19 -16.63 24.91
C ASN A 107 0.16 -16.50 24.20
N PHE A 108 0.48 -15.33 23.65
CA PHE A 108 1.76 -15.12 22.99
C PHE A 108 2.85 -14.83 24.04
N PRO A 109 4.09 -15.32 23.86
CA PRO A 109 5.13 -15.23 24.89
C PRO A 109 5.44 -13.80 25.37
N LEU A 110 5.22 -12.82 24.50
CA LEU A 110 5.51 -11.42 24.78
C LEU A 110 4.23 -10.58 24.76
N PRO A 111 4.00 -9.74 25.81
CA PRO A 111 2.80 -8.91 25.91
C PRO A 111 2.83 -7.70 24.97
N PHE A 112 3.91 -7.52 24.22
CA PHE A 112 4.11 -6.39 23.32
C PHE A 112 4.55 -6.85 21.93
N VAL A 113 4.24 -6.04 20.92
CA VAL A 113 4.65 -6.23 19.53
C VAL A 113 5.38 -4.97 19.06
N PRO A 114 6.64 -5.07 18.60
CA PRO A 114 7.39 -3.99 17.98
C PRO A 114 6.92 -3.88 16.54
N MET A 115 6.07 -2.90 16.26
CA MET A 115 5.59 -2.64 14.91
C MET A 115 6.58 -1.70 14.20
N GLY A 116 7.29 -2.23 13.21
CA GLY A 116 8.06 -1.45 12.26
C GLY A 116 7.13 -0.70 11.30
N ILE A 117 7.38 0.59 11.13
CA ILE A 117 6.72 1.43 10.12
C ILE A 117 7.82 1.97 9.22
N GLU A 118 7.78 1.62 7.94
CA GLU A 118 8.83 1.99 7.01
C GLU A 118 8.33 2.39 5.62
N ILE A 119 9.19 3.14 4.93
CA ILE A 119 9.11 3.37 3.50
C ILE A 119 10.36 2.77 2.88
N ILE A 120 10.15 1.86 1.94
CA ILE A 120 11.19 1.22 1.15
C ILE A 120 11.22 1.89 -0.22
N ASN A 121 12.42 2.23 -0.67
CA ASN A 121 12.70 2.75 -1.99
C ASN A 121 13.42 1.68 -2.81
N TYR A 122 12.83 1.22 -3.91
CA TYR A 122 13.45 0.27 -4.85
C TYR A 122 14.13 1.00 -6.03
N GLY A 123 15.00 1.97 -5.74
CA GLY A 123 15.82 2.66 -6.73
C GLY A 123 15.21 3.93 -7.36
N LYS A 124 14.10 4.41 -6.82
CA LYS A 124 13.45 5.68 -7.19
C LYS A 124 13.87 6.82 -6.27
N ALA A 125 14.69 7.73 -6.79
CA ALA A 125 15.02 8.95 -6.07
C ALA A 125 13.79 9.83 -5.83
N GLY A 126 13.74 10.48 -4.68
CA GLY A 126 12.64 11.37 -4.30
C GLY A 126 12.75 11.84 -2.85
N ARG A 127 11.72 12.55 -2.40
CA ARG A 127 11.60 13.03 -1.01
C ARG A 127 10.29 12.58 -0.42
N ILE A 128 10.33 12.10 0.81
CA ILE A 128 9.10 11.76 1.53
C ILE A 128 8.27 13.04 1.65
N ASN A 129 7.04 13.01 1.11
CA ASN A 129 6.03 14.02 1.36
C ASN A 129 5.11 13.50 2.46
N ALA A 130 4.99 14.24 3.57
CA ALA A 130 4.22 13.80 4.74
C ALA A 130 2.75 13.50 4.41
N LYS A 131 2.12 14.29 3.53
CA LYS A 131 0.72 14.08 3.14
C LYS A 131 0.58 12.79 2.36
N VAL A 132 1.37 12.60 1.29
CA VAL A 132 1.34 11.38 0.48
C VAL A 132 1.65 10.16 1.32
N CYS A 133 2.65 10.24 2.20
CA CYS A 133 2.98 9.17 3.13
C CYS A 133 1.80 8.81 4.04
N THR A 134 1.15 9.82 4.62
CA THR A 134 0.01 9.60 5.52
C THR A 134 -1.16 8.96 4.78
N ASP A 135 -1.47 9.46 3.58
CA ASP A 135 -2.56 8.94 2.74
C ASP A 135 -2.30 7.47 2.35
N MET A 136 -1.06 7.12 2.00
CA MET A 136 -0.68 5.75 1.62
C MET A 136 -0.68 4.80 2.83
N MET A 137 -0.17 5.24 3.98
CA MET A 137 -0.25 4.45 5.22
C MET A 137 -1.71 4.23 5.65
N ALA A 138 -2.56 5.25 5.54
CA ALA A 138 -3.98 5.13 5.83
C ALA A 138 -4.67 4.15 4.87
N ARG A 139 -4.31 4.18 3.57
CA ARG A 139 -4.81 3.24 2.56
C ARG A 139 -4.37 1.81 2.84
N LEU A 140 -3.13 1.59 3.27
CA LEU A 140 -2.62 0.29 3.70
C LEU A 140 -3.43 -0.25 4.90
N ILE A 141 -3.57 0.55 5.97
CA ILE A 141 -4.29 0.14 7.18
C ILE A 141 -5.76 -0.17 6.86
N SER A 142 -6.45 0.77 6.19
CA SER A 142 -7.87 0.61 5.86
C SER A 142 -8.11 -0.53 4.87
N GLY A 143 -7.23 -0.71 3.88
CA GLY A 143 -7.30 -1.80 2.91
C GLY A 143 -7.17 -3.17 3.57
N CYS A 144 -6.21 -3.36 4.48
CA CYS A 144 -6.07 -4.63 5.21
C CYS A 144 -7.22 -4.92 6.17
N ILE A 145 -7.87 -3.87 6.71
CA ILE A 145 -9.11 -4.02 7.49
C ILE A 145 -10.27 -4.40 6.56
N ALA A 146 -10.41 -3.75 5.40
CA ALA A 146 -11.48 -4.02 4.44
C ALA A 146 -11.39 -5.46 3.87
N GLN A 147 -10.19 -5.97 3.63
CA GLN A 147 -9.94 -7.35 3.22
C GLN A 147 -10.13 -8.38 4.36
N LYS A 148 -10.46 -7.95 5.58
CA LYS A 148 -10.59 -8.79 6.78
C LYS A 148 -9.30 -9.53 7.18
N ALA A 149 -8.16 -9.18 6.58
CA ALA A 149 -6.84 -9.68 6.97
C ALA A 149 -6.41 -9.14 8.35
N SER A 150 -6.88 -7.94 8.70
CA SER A 150 -6.59 -7.28 9.97
C SER A 150 -7.85 -6.65 10.60
N ARG A 151 -7.76 -6.34 11.90
CA ARG A 151 -8.70 -5.47 12.63
C ARG A 151 -7.91 -4.49 13.48
N LEU A 152 -8.48 -3.35 13.87
CA LEU A 152 -7.72 -2.37 14.68
C LEU A 152 -7.22 -2.92 16.02
N ASN A 153 -7.97 -3.81 16.67
CA ASN A 153 -7.53 -4.47 17.91
C ASN A 153 -6.76 -5.79 17.65
N HIS A 154 -6.49 -6.11 16.39
CA HIS A 154 -5.85 -7.35 15.97
C HIS A 154 -5.18 -7.12 14.60
N PHE A 155 -4.25 -6.17 14.58
CA PHE A 155 -3.65 -5.64 13.36
C PHE A 155 -2.36 -6.40 13.06
N ARG A 156 -2.26 -6.95 11.85
CA ARG A 156 -1.15 -7.81 11.43
C ARG A 156 -0.18 -7.11 10.49
N GLY A 157 -0.51 -5.92 9.98
CA GLY A 157 0.34 -5.23 9.02
C GLY A 157 0.13 -5.67 7.57
N GLY A 158 1.07 -5.28 6.73
CA GLY A 158 1.03 -5.46 5.28
C GLY A 158 1.91 -4.44 4.58
N LEU A 159 1.92 -4.48 3.26
CA LEU A 159 2.66 -3.58 2.39
C LEU A 159 1.75 -3.01 1.29
N LEU A 160 2.06 -1.79 0.87
CA LEU A 160 1.41 -1.10 -0.23
C LEU A 160 2.48 -0.51 -1.15
N SER A 161 2.65 -1.08 -2.34
CA SER A 161 3.44 -0.46 -3.40
C SER A 161 2.63 0.66 -4.05
N ASP A 162 3.27 1.78 -4.37
CA ASP A 162 2.62 2.92 -5.03
C ASP A 162 2.70 2.89 -6.56
N GLY A 163 3.38 1.88 -7.11
CA GLY A 163 3.62 1.75 -8.55
C GLY A 163 4.73 2.64 -9.12
N SER A 164 5.29 3.55 -8.31
CA SER A 164 6.36 4.46 -8.68
C SER A 164 7.75 3.96 -8.28
N GLY A 165 7.80 2.85 -7.54
CA GLY A 165 9.00 2.22 -6.99
C GLY A 165 9.16 2.42 -5.48
N TRP A 166 8.15 2.97 -4.80
CA TRP A 166 8.12 3.12 -3.34
C TRP A 166 7.13 2.14 -2.74
N THR A 167 7.45 1.65 -1.55
CA THR A 167 6.59 0.72 -0.80
C THR A 167 6.45 1.20 0.63
N TYR A 168 5.20 1.27 1.08
CA TYR A 168 4.83 1.59 2.46
C TYR A 168 4.60 0.28 3.17
N HIS A 169 5.21 0.08 4.34
CA HIS A 169 5.24 -1.23 4.97
C HIS A 169 5.03 -1.09 6.48
N ILE A 170 4.13 -1.91 7.02
CA ILE A 170 3.90 -2.05 8.46
C ILE A 170 4.03 -3.53 8.81
N TYR A 171 4.94 -3.85 9.73
CA TYR A 171 5.28 -5.23 10.06
C TYR A 171 5.69 -5.39 11.52
N CYS A 172 5.92 -6.61 11.97
CA CYS A 172 6.57 -6.83 13.25
C CYS A 172 8.09 -6.94 13.09
N ASP A 173 8.79 -6.03 13.74
CA ASP A 173 10.25 -5.87 13.76
C ASP A 173 10.87 -6.70 14.90
N ALA A 174 10.66 -8.01 14.88
CA ALA A 174 11.30 -8.97 15.78
C ALA A 174 11.18 -10.41 15.28
N ASP A 175 12.23 -11.22 15.47
CA ASP A 175 12.30 -12.62 15.01
C ASP A 175 11.15 -13.50 15.53
N TYR A 176 10.70 -13.27 16.76
CA TYR A 176 9.60 -14.05 17.36
C TYR A 176 8.26 -13.87 16.65
N CYS A 177 8.13 -12.90 15.76
CA CYS A 177 6.93 -12.69 14.97
C CYS A 177 6.82 -13.60 13.74
N TRP A 178 7.91 -14.33 13.41
CA TRP A 178 8.10 -15.05 12.15
C TRP A 178 8.29 -16.57 12.31
N SER A 179 8.32 -17.09 13.54
CA SER A 179 8.63 -18.49 13.88
C SER A 179 7.43 -19.28 14.35
#